data_AF-A0A928L274-F1
#
_entry.id   AF-A0A928L274-F1
#
_cell.length_a   1.000
_cell.length_b   1.000
_cell.length_c   1.000
_cell.angle_alpha   90.00
_cell.angle_beta   90.00
_cell.angle_gamma   90.00
#
_symmetry.space_group_name_H-M   'P 1'
#
loop_
_entity.id
_entity.type
_entity.pdbx_description
1 polymer ?
#
loop_
_entity_poly.entity_id
_entity_poly.type
_entity_poly.pdbx_seq_one_letter_code
_entity_poly.pdbx_strand_id
1 'polypeptide(L)'
;RMVEHCYRTTSTTVNPIVDWTDDDVWQFLRYYGCRSNPLYECGKMRIGCIGCPMQGFKGMKKDFAKYPKYRDNYIRAFGKMLLTMDNITNWNTGLDVYKWWIGDDPDQLSLFEEDIYDYI
;
A
#
# COMPACT_ATOMS: atom_id res chain seq x y z
N ARG A 1 -14.14 16.84 -1.17
CA ARG A 1 -15.39 17.61 -1.36
C ARG A 1 -16.52 16.62 -1.62
N MET A 2 -17.78 16.87 -1.23
CA MET A 2 -18.87 15.89 -1.42
C MET A 2 -19.15 15.63 -2.91
N VAL A 3 -19.06 16.64 -3.77
CA VAL A 3 -19.24 16.48 -5.22
C VAL A 3 -18.06 17.09 -5.95
N GLU A 4 -17.46 16.29 -6.84
CA GLU A 4 -16.29 16.64 -7.64
C GLU A 4 -16.62 16.44 -9.12
N HIS A 5 -16.40 17.47 -9.94
CA HIS A 5 -16.63 17.41 -11.37
C HIS A 5 -15.30 17.37 -12.11
N CYS A 6 -15.06 16.31 -12.88
CA CYS A 6 -13.88 16.19 -13.71
C CYS A 6 -14.18 16.77 -15.10
N TYR A 7 -13.72 18.01 -15.34
CA TYR A 7 -13.91 18.68 -16.62
C TYR A 7 -13.27 17.95 -17.81
N ARG A 8 -12.25 17.12 -17.58
CA ARG A 8 -11.57 16.36 -18.63
C ARG A 8 -12.40 15.18 -19.15
N THR A 9 -13.16 14.52 -18.28
CA THR A 9 -13.93 13.31 -18.61
C THR A 9 -15.45 13.55 -18.53
N THR A 10 -15.85 14.78 -18.22
CA THR A 10 -17.26 15.19 -18.00
C THR A 10 -17.97 14.37 -16.91
N SER A 11 -17.20 13.67 -16.07
CA SER A 11 -17.74 12.78 -15.05
C SER A 11 -17.91 13.51 -13.73
N THR A 12 -19.00 13.20 -13.02
CA THR A 12 -19.27 13.71 -11.67
C THR A 12 -19.10 12.59 -10.66
N THR A 13 -18.22 12.80 -9.68
CA THR A 13 -17.98 11.89 -8.55
C THR A 13 -18.67 12.44 -7.32
N VAL A 14 -19.38 11.57 -6.58
CA VAL A 14 -20.02 11.91 -5.31
C VAL A 14 -19.38 11.10 -4.19
N ASN A 15 -18.91 11.78 -3.15
CA ASN A 15 -18.25 11.26 -1.97
C ASN A 15 -19.18 11.46 -0.75
N PRO A 16 -20.19 10.61 -0.53
CA PRO A 16 -21.27 10.85 0.43
C PRO A 16 -20.85 10.77 1.91
N ILE A 17 -19.66 10.21 2.18
CA ILE A 17 -19.11 10.02 3.54
C ILE A 17 -17.75 10.71 3.68
N VAL A 18 -17.50 11.76 2.89
CA VAL A 18 -16.19 12.43 2.83
C VAL A 18 -15.77 13.11 4.14
N ASP A 19 -16.74 13.48 4.95
CA ASP A 19 -16.60 14.15 6.24
C ASP A 19 -16.80 13.19 7.43
N TRP A 20 -17.01 11.90 7.17
CA TRP A 20 -17.17 10.90 8.22
C TRP A 20 -15.84 10.57 8.88
N THR A 21 -15.89 10.41 10.20
CA THR A 21 -14.81 9.80 10.98
C THR A 21 -14.90 8.28 10.92
N ASP A 22 -13.83 7.60 11.34
CA ASP A 22 -13.85 6.14 11.50
C ASP A 22 -14.99 5.71 12.44
N ASP A 23 -15.25 6.46 13.51
CA ASP A 23 -16.31 6.18 14.47
C ASP A 23 -17.71 6.29 13.85
N ASP A 24 -17.94 7.26 12.96
CA ASP A 24 -19.21 7.41 12.25
C ASP A 24 -19.47 6.17 11.37
N VAL A 25 -18.45 5.70 10.65
CA VAL A 25 -18.52 4.48 9.84
C VAL A 25 -18.87 3.27 10.70
N TRP A 26 -18.17 3.09 11.83
CA TRP A 26 -18.39 1.95 12.70
C TRP A 26 -19.75 1.99 13.41
N GLN A 27 -20.21 3.17 13.85
CA GLN A 27 -21.54 3.33 14.43
C GLN A 27 -22.64 3.01 13.42
N PHE A 28 -22.50 3.48 12.18
CA PHE A 28 -23.43 3.18 11.11
C PHE A 28 -23.52 1.67 10.84
N LEU A 29 -22.38 0.98 10.68
CA LEU A 29 -22.35 -0.46 10.46
C LEU A 29 -23.03 -1.22 11.61
N ARG A 30 -22.77 -0.83 12.87
CA ARG A 30 -23.41 -1.44 14.04
C ARG A 30 -24.91 -1.21 14.07
N TYR A 31 -25.36 0.02 13.83
CA TYR A 31 -26.79 0.40 13.85
C TYR A 31 -27.60 -0.43 12.86
N TYR A 32 -27.07 -0.64 11.65
CA TYR A 32 -27.72 -1.45 10.61
C TYR A 32 -27.40 -2.95 10.67
N GLY A 33 -26.60 -3.40 11.64
CA GLY A 33 -26.20 -4.80 11.78
C GLY A 33 -25.34 -5.33 10.61
N CYS A 34 -24.64 -4.44 9.90
CA CYS A 34 -23.74 -4.81 8.81
C CYS A 34 -22.46 -5.45 9.35
N ARG A 35 -22.13 -6.65 8.87
CA ARG A 35 -20.86 -7.30 9.21
C ARG A 35 -19.71 -6.64 8.44
N SER A 36 -18.63 -6.32 9.15
CA SER A 36 -17.41 -5.79 8.54
C SER A 36 -16.52 -6.91 8.00
N ASN A 37 -15.46 -6.54 7.27
CA ASN A 37 -14.46 -7.51 6.86
C ASN A 37 -13.72 -8.05 8.11
N PRO A 38 -13.61 -9.39 8.30
CA PRO A 38 -12.98 -9.98 9.49
C PRO A 38 -11.53 -9.53 9.74
N LEU A 39 -10.82 -9.04 8.72
CA LEU A 39 -9.46 -8.54 8.91
C LEU A 39 -9.40 -7.27 9.76
N TYR A 40 -10.49 -6.49 9.84
CA TYR A 40 -10.56 -5.36 10.79
C TYR A 40 -10.52 -5.85 12.24
N GLU A 41 -11.15 -6.99 12.54
CA GLU A 41 -11.10 -7.63 13.87
C GLU A 41 -9.71 -8.21 14.18
N CYS A 42 -8.90 -8.46 13.14
CA CYS A 42 -7.49 -8.85 13.26
C CYS A 42 -6.53 -7.66 13.39
N GLY A 43 -7.04 -6.46 13.68
CA GLY A 43 -6.25 -5.25 13.90
C GLY A 43 -5.70 -4.59 12.63
N LYS A 44 -6.24 -4.92 11.44
CA LYS A 44 -5.90 -4.20 10.21
C LYS A 44 -6.78 -2.94 10.14
N MET A 45 -6.18 -1.77 9.95
CA MET A 45 -6.92 -0.50 9.78
C MET A 45 -7.23 -0.18 8.31
N ARG A 46 -6.47 -0.76 7.38
CA ARG A 46 -6.67 -0.64 5.93
C ARG A 46 -6.58 -2.04 5.31
N ILE A 47 -7.52 -2.36 4.43
CA ILE A 47 -7.54 -3.62 3.69
C ILE A 47 -7.35 -3.31 2.20
N GLY A 48 -6.39 -3.97 1.58
CA GLY A 48 -6.05 -3.77 0.17
C GLY A 48 -5.13 -4.88 -0.32
N CYS A 49 -4.28 -4.57 -1.31
CA CYS A 49 -3.30 -5.51 -1.84
C CYS A 49 -2.27 -5.94 -0.78
N ILE A 50 -1.80 -7.19 -0.87
CA ILE A 50 -0.64 -7.67 -0.11
C ILE A 50 0.61 -6.96 -0.62
N GLY A 51 1.38 -6.32 0.26
CA GLY A 51 2.56 -5.56 -0.13
C GLY A 51 2.27 -4.22 -0.79
N CYS A 52 1.13 -3.59 -0.47
CA CYS A 52 0.75 -2.29 -1.02
C CYS A 52 1.71 -1.18 -0.54
N PRO A 53 2.28 -0.36 -1.45
CA PRO A 53 3.17 0.75 -1.10
C PRO A 53 2.52 1.79 -0.17
N MET A 54 1.20 1.94 -0.24
CA MET A 54 0.42 2.85 0.61
C MET A 54 0.39 2.44 2.09
N GLN A 55 0.95 1.27 2.44
CA GLN A 55 1.09 0.81 3.84
C GLN A 55 2.47 1.13 4.43
N GLY A 56 3.36 1.76 3.64
CA GLY A 56 4.75 2.02 4.01
C GLY A 56 5.61 0.76 4.06
N PHE A 57 6.94 0.94 4.17
CA PHE A 57 7.90 -0.16 4.14
C PHE A 57 7.66 -1.20 5.25
N LYS A 58 7.36 -0.74 6.48
CA LYS A 58 7.03 -1.63 7.61
C LYS A 58 5.82 -2.51 7.33
N GLY A 59 4.77 -1.94 6.74
CA GLY A 59 3.56 -2.67 6.35
C GLY A 59 3.84 -3.71 5.26
N MET A 60 4.56 -3.31 4.21
CA MET A 60 4.97 -4.20 3.13
C MET A 60 5.82 -5.37 3.63
N LYS A 61 6.84 -5.11 4.44
CA LYS A 61 7.71 -6.14 5.02
C LYS A 61 6.92 -7.13 5.88
N LYS A 62 5.98 -6.64 6.70
CA LYS A 62 5.07 -7.48 7.50
C LYS A 62 4.19 -8.39 6.62
N ASP A 63 3.64 -7.85 5.55
CA ASP A 63 2.82 -8.61 4.60
C ASP A 63 3.65 -9.68 3.88
N PHE A 64 4.86 -9.37 3.41
CA PHE A 64 5.73 -10.34 2.73
C PHE A 64 6.33 -11.40 3.65
N ALA A 65 6.56 -11.08 4.93
CA ALA A 65 6.90 -12.08 5.94
C ALA A 65 5.74 -13.06 6.18
N LYS A 66 4.51 -12.55 6.23
CA LYS A 66 3.30 -13.37 6.42
C LYS A 66 2.94 -14.18 5.18
N TYR A 67 3.16 -13.62 3.98
CA TYR A 67 2.72 -14.17 2.70
C TYR A 67 3.90 -14.33 1.70
N PRO A 68 4.86 -15.23 1.97
CA PRO A 68 6.10 -15.34 1.19
C PRO A 68 5.86 -15.73 -0.28
N LYS A 69 4.80 -16.49 -0.59
CA LYS A 69 4.46 -16.82 -1.97
C LYS A 69 4.16 -15.57 -2.82
N TYR A 70 3.52 -14.56 -2.23
CA TYR A 70 3.25 -13.30 -2.93
C TYR A 70 4.52 -12.50 -3.14
N ARG A 71 5.41 -12.45 -2.14
CA ARG A 71 6.76 -11.89 -2.29
C ARG A 71 7.49 -12.51 -3.48
N ASP A 72 7.52 -13.84 -3.56
CA ASP A 72 8.22 -14.55 -4.62
C ASP A 72 7.58 -14.29 -5.99
N ASN A 73 6.26 -14.12 -6.06
CA ASN A 73 5.56 -13.73 -7.27
C ASN A 73 5.96 -12.33 -7.74
N TYR A 74 6.06 -11.35 -6.83
CA TYR A 74 6.53 -10.00 -7.14
C TYR A 74 7.97 -10.02 -7.67
N ILE A 75 8.88 -10.73 -7.00
CA ILE A 75 10.28 -10.87 -7.44
C ILE A 75 10.34 -11.44 -8.86
N ARG A 76 9.55 -12.47 -9.18
CA ARG A 76 9.48 -13.03 -10.54
C ARG A 76 8.91 -12.04 -11.55
N ALA A 77 7.90 -11.25 -11.17
CA ALA A 77 7.34 -10.22 -12.04
C ALA A 77 8.37 -9.12 -12.34
N PHE A 78 9.12 -8.67 -11.33
CA PHE A 78 10.22 -7.71 -11.53
C PHE A 78 11.33 -8.28 -12.41
N GLY A 79 11.66 -9.57 -12.27
CA GLY A 79 12.60 -10.23 -13.17
C GLY A 79 12.15 -10.19 -14.63
N LYS A 80 10.86 -10.36 -14.91
CA LYS A 80 10.30 -10.22 -16.27
C LYS A 80 10.30 -8.77 -16.75
N MET A 81 10.00 -7.82 -15.87
CA MET A 81 10.03 -6.39 -16.19
C MET A 81 11.42 -5.95 -16.68
N LEU A 82 12.49 -6.43 -16.02
CA LEU A 82 13.87 -6.11 -16.42
C LEU A 82 14.26 -6.63 -17.81
N LEU A 83 13.58 -7.65 -18.36
CA LEU A 83 13.84 -8.14 -19.71
C LEU A 83 13.39 -7.16 -20.80
N THR A 84 12.48 -6.25 -20.47
CA THR A 84 11.86 -5.31 -21.42
C THR A 84 12.17 -3.85 -21.12
N MET A 85 12.83 -3.58 -19.99
CA MET A 85 13.14 -2.23 -19.55
C MET A 85 14.48 -1.80 -20.15
N ASP A 86 14.60 -0.53 -20.53
CA ASP A 86 15.88 0.03 -20.96
C ASP A 86 16.85 0.08 -19.77
N ASN A 87 18.16 -0.08 -20.03
CA ASN A 87 19.24 -0.14 -19.03
C ASN A 87 19.53 1.23 -18.37
N ILE A 88 18.52 1.84 -17.77
CA ILE A 88 18.59 3.14 -17.09
C ILE A 88 18.92 2.97 -15.60
N THR A 89 18.84 1.73 -15.07
CA THR A 89 18.99 1.41 -13.64
C THR A 89 20.12 0.44 -13.39
N ASN A 90 20.64 0.41 -12.14
CA ASN A 90 21.66 -0.54 -11.70
C ASN A 90 21.10 -1.91 -11.24
N TRP A 91 19.79 -2.16 -11.43
CA TRP A 91 19.16 -3.43 -11.04
C TRP A 91 19.47 -4.54 -12.03
N ASN A 92 20.01 -5.65 -11.53
CA ASN A 92 20.37 -6.80 -12.37
C ASN A 92 19.37 -7.94 -12.24
N THR A 93 18.67 -8.01 -11.10
CA THR A 93 17.73 -9.08 -10.78
C THR A 93 16.42 -8.51 -10.25
N GLY A 94 15.34 -9.30 -10.38
CA GLY A 94 14.06 -8.93 -9.76
C GLY A 94 14.12 -8.80 -8.24
N LEU A 95 15.15 -9.39 -7.59
CA LEU A 95 15.40 -9.20 -6.17
C LEU A 95 15.94 -7.80 -5.85
N ASP A 96 16.76 -7.23 -6.73
CA ASP A 96 17.30 -5.87 -6.56
C ASP A 96 16.16 -4.85 -6.60
N VAL A 97 15.27 -4.98 -7.59
CA VAL A 97 14.05 -4.18 -7.69
C VAL A 97 13.17 -4.36 -6.45
N TYR A 98 13.02 -5.59 -5.96
CA TYR A 98 12.24 -5.86 -4.75
C TYR A 98 12.82 -5.17 -3.52
N LYS A 99 14.14 -5.23 -3.31
CA LYS A 99 14.81 -4.58 -2.17
C LYS A 99 14.60 -3.08 -2.19
N TRP A 100 14.79 -2.45 -3.35
CA TRP A 100 14.44 -1.04 -3.54
C TRP A 100 12.97 -0.78 -3.23
N TRP A 101 12.07 -1.58 -3.77
CA TRP A 101 10.64 -1.38 -3.59
C TRP A 101 10.17 -1.46 -2.13
N ILE A 102 10.84 -2.27 -1.29
CA ILE A 102 10.54 -2.37 0.14
C ILE A 102 11.40 -1.45 1.03
N GLY A 103 12.26 -0.61 0.46
CA GLY A 103 13.15 0.29 1.20
C GLY A 103 14.26 -0.44 1.96
N ASP A 104 14.81 -1.52 1.38
CA ASP A 104 16.01 -2.22 1.85
C ASP A 104 17.24 -1.94 0.96
N ASP A 105 17.08 -1.12 -0.07
CA ASP A 105 18.19 -0.72 -0.93
C ASP A 105 19.01 0.38 -0.23
N PRO A 106 20.31 0.13 0.09
CA PRO A 106 21.15 1.09 0.79
C PRO A 106 21.41 2.36 -0.03
N ASP A 107 21.27 2.30 -1.36
CA ASP A 107 21.47 3.45 -2.24
C ASP A 107 20.20 4.31 -2.36
N GLN A 108 19.10 3.92 -1.71
CA GLN A 108 17.85 4.66 -1.72
C GLN A 108 17.86 5.80 -0.69
N LEU A 109 17.91 7.03 -1.20
CA LEU A 109 17.77 8.23 -0.38
C LEU A 109 16.32 8.38 0.11
N SER A 110 16.12 8.52 1.42
CA SER A 110 14.86 9.04 1.97
C SER A 110 14.97 10.57 2.10
N LEU A 111 14.04 11.30 1.49
CA LEU A 111 13.98 12.77 1.61
C LEU A 111 13.49 13.23 2.99
N PHE A 112 13.02 12.28 3.79
CA PHE A 112 12.61 12.48 5.17
C PHE A 112 13.47 11.53 5.99
N GLU A 113 14.27 12.09 6.90
CA GLU A 113 14.91 11.30 7.94
C GLU A 113 13.77 10.66 8.74
N GLU A 114 13.68 9.33 8.74
CA GLU A 114 12.90 8.65 9.77
C GLU A 114 13.61 8.96 11.07
N ASP A 115 13.01 9.84 11.89
CA ASP A 115 13.48 10.12 13.24
C ASP A 115 13.79 8.79 13.95
N ILE A 116 15.07 8.55 14.24
CA ILE A 116 15.64 7.35 14.88
C ILE A 116 15.18 7.23 16.35
N TYR A 117 14.05 7.83 16.73
CA TYR A 117 13.59 7.93 18.12
C TYR A 117 12.45 6.98 18.53
N ASP A 118 11.92 6.15 17.62
CA ASP A 118 10.90 5.14 17.99
C ASP A 118 11.49 3.80 18.49
N TYR A 119 12.75 3.80 18.94
CA TYR A 119 13.45 2.65 19.53
C TYR A 119 13.94 2.91 20.97
N ILE A 120 13.12 3.59 21.79
CA ILE A 120 13.19 3.53 23.27
C ILE A 120 11.81 3.25 23.84
#